data_AF-A0A0P4V2M5-F1
#
_entry.id   AF-A0A0P4V2M5-F1
#
_cell.length_a   1.000
_cell.length_b   1.000
_cell.length_c   1.000
_cell.angle_alpha   90.00
_cell.angle_beta   90.00
_cell.angle_gamma   90.00
#
_symmetry.space_group_name_H-M   'P 1'
#
loop_
_entity.id
_entity.type
_entity.pdbx_description
1 polymer ?
#
loop_
_entity_poly.entity_id
_entity_poly.type
_entity_poly.pdbx_seq_one_letter_code
_entity_poly.pdbx_strand_id
1 'polypeptide(L)' 'MALTTSTEMSKRTTIVLPDKIFADLEKWADEEGRPTANLAAFLVEQAVRAKYSSEYPKPESRTKD' A
#
# COMPACT_ATOMS: atom_id res chain seq x y z
N MET A 1 29.08 -5.27 -17.61
CA MET A 1 28.10 -4.33 -17.04
C MET A 1 26.72 -4.94 -17.26
N ALA A 2 26.12 -5.52 -16.22
CA ALA A 2 24.75 -6.01 -16.27
C ALA A 2 23.91 -5.09 -15.37
N LEU A 3 22.97 -4.37 -15.97
CA LEU A 3 21.92 -3.67 -15.24
C LEU A 3 21.02 -4.74 -14.63
N THR A 4 21.18 -5.03 -13.34
CA THR A 4 20.17 -5.79 -12.60
C THR A 4 18.92 -4.94 -12.53
N THR A 5 17.98 -5.19 -13.43
CA THR A 5 16.59 -4.80 -13.26
C THR A 5 16.10 -5.52 -12.00
N SER A 6 16.07 -4.83 -10.86
CA SER A 6 15.27 -5.27 -9.72
C SER A 6 13.83 -5.30 -10.20
N THR A 7 13.37 -6.48 -10.61
CA THR A 7 11.97 -6.79 -10.82
C THR A 7 11.30 -6.76 -9.45
N GLU A 8 10.94 -5.57 -8.96
CA GLU A 8 10.04 -5.43 -7.82
C GLU A 8 8.65 -5.91 -8.24
N MET A 9 8.48 -7.23 -8.25
CA MET A 9 7.23 -7.88 -8.56
C MET A 9 6.33 -7.78 -7.34
N SER A 10 5.18 -7.12 -7.49
CA SER A 10 4.14 -7.14 -6.47
C SER A 10 3.69 -8.58 -6.24
N LYS A 11 3.72 -9.02 -4.98
CA LYS A 11 3.20 -10.33 -4.57
C LYS A 11 1.75 -10.20 -4.15
N ARG A 12 0.92 -11.17 -4.52
CA ARG A 12 -0.50 -11.24 -4.13
C ARG A 12 -0.65 -12.08 -2.88
N THR A 13 -1.55 -11.66 -2.00
CA THR A 13 -1.98 -12.41 -0.83
C THR A 13 -3.48 -12.25 -0.63
N THR A 14 -4.10 -13.19 0.09
CA THR A 14 -5.50 -13.11 0.51
C THR A 14 -5.57 -12.58 1.93
N ILE A 15 -6.50 -11.66 2.20
CA ILE A 15 -6.75 -11.09 3.54
C ILE A 15 -8.17 -11.46 3.94
N VAL A 16 -8.35 -11.92 5.17
CA VAL A 16 -9.67 -12.21 5.75
C VAL A 16 -9.94 -11.16 6.83
N LEU A 17 -11.08 -10.48 6.73
CA LEU A 17 -11.49 -9.43 7.65
C LEU A 17 -12.86 -9.78 8.26
N PRO A 18 -13.16 -9.29 9.48
CA PRO A 18 -14.52 -9.35 10.01
C PRO A 18 -15.50 -8.63 9.08
N ASP A 19 -16.71 -9.16 8.93
CA ASP A 19 -17.75 -8.69 8.01
C ASP A 19 -17.97 -7.16 8.09
N LYS A 20 -18.18 -6.65 9.30
CA LYS A 20 -18.37 -5.21 9.53
C LYS A 20 -17.19 -4.35 9.06
N ILE A 21 -15.96 -4.84 9.25
CA ILE A 21 -14.75 -4.13 8.84
C ILE A 21 -14.62 -4.13 7.31
N PHE A 22 -14.98 -5.22 6.66
CA PHE A 22 -14.98 -5.30 5.21
C PHE A 22 -16.03 -4.36 4.60
N ALA A 23 -17.23 -4.29 5.18
CA ALA A 23 -18.26 -3.35 4.75
C ALA A 23 -17.82 -1.88 4.85
N ASP A 24 -17.17 -1.50 5.95
CA ASP A 24 -16.61 -0.14 6.10
C ASP A 24 -15.49 0.13 5.09
N LEU A 25 -14.69 -0.88 4.76
CA LEU A 25 -13.64 -0.80 3.74
C LEU A 25 -14.22 -0.62 2.32
N GLU A 26 -15.29 -1.35 1.99
CA GLU A 26 -16.01 -1.18 0.71
C GLU A 26 -16.57 0.22 0.58
N LYS A 27 -17.24 0.71 1.63
CA LYS A 27 -17.77 2.06 1.65
C LYS A 27 -16.68 3.12 1.39
N TRP A 28 -15.53 2.99 2.04
CA TRP A 28 -14.41 3.92 1.83
C TRP A 28 -13.85 3.82 0.39
N ALA A 29 -13.76 2.60 -0.16
CA ALA A 29 -13.32 2.41 -1.54
C ALA A 29 -14.25 3.08 -2.55
N ASP A 30 -15.56 2.99 -2.32
CA ASP A 30 -16.60 3.66 -3.13
C ASP A 30 -16.49 5.19 -3.03
N GLU A 31 -16.29 5.73 -1.82
CA GLU A 31 -16.08 7.17 -1.59
C GLU A 31 -14.85 7.72 -2.34
N GLU A 32 -13.79 6.92 -2.47
CA GLU A 32 -12.59 7.28 -3.24
C GLU A 32 -12.68 6.93 -4.74
N GLY A 33 -13.74 6.25 -5.17
CA GLY A 33 -13.92 5.82 -6.56
C GLY A 33 -12.85 4.82 -7.03
N ARG A 34 -12.39 3.92 -6.16
CA ARG A 34 -11.35 2.93 -6.48
C ARG A 34 -11.75 1.52 -6.05
N PRO A 35 -11.18 0.45 -6.65
CA PRO A 35 -11.48 -0.92 -6.22
C PRO A 35 -11.09 -1.19 -4.76
N THR A 36 -11.94 -1.91 -4.02
CA THR A 36 -11.71 -2.29 -2.61
C THR A 36 -10.37 -2.98 -2.40
N ALA A 37 -9.97 -3.88 -3.31
CA ALA A 37 -8.69 -4.57 -3.24
C ALA A 37 -7.48 -3.61 -3.34
N ASN A 38 -7.60 -2.53 -4.12
CA ASN A 38 -6.55 -1.53 -4.25
C ASN A 38 -6.47 -0.68 -2.98
N LEU A 39 -7.61 -0.31 -2.38
CA LEU A 39 -7.64 0.35 -1.07
C LEU A 39 -6.99 -0.52 0.00
N ALA A 40 -7.36 -1.80 0.07
CA ALA A 40 -6.79 -2.75 1.01
C ALA A 40 -5.26 -2.85 0.86
N ALA A 41 -4.77 -3.01 -0.37
CA ALA A 41 -3.34 -3.09 -0.65
C ALA A 41 -2.60 -1.83 -0.20
N PHE A 42 -3.14 -0.64 -0.50
CA PHE A 42 -2.57 0.63 -0.07
C PHE A 42 -2.52 0.76 1.46
N LEU A 43 -3.61 0.43 2.16
CA LEU A 43 -3.66 0.53 3.62
C LEU A 43 -2.68 -0.42 4.29
N VAL A 44 -2.55 -1.65 3.79
CA VAL A 44 -1.55 -2.61 4.28
C VAL A 44 -0.15 -2.08 4.03
N GLU A 45 0.14 -1.52 2.86
CA GLU A 45 1.44 -0.93 2.56
C GLU A 45 1.78 0.23 3.50
N GLN A 46 0.85 1.16 3.74
CA GLN A 46 1.06 2.27 4.67
C GLN A 46 1.31 1.77 6.10
N ALA A 47 0.57 0.76 6.55
CA ALA A 47 0.76 0.16 7.87
C ALA A 47 2.15 -0.50 8.01
N VAL A 48 2.61 -1.23 6.98
CA VAL A 48 3.95 -1.84 6.95
C VAL A 48 5.03 -0.77 6.94
N ARG A 49 4.92 0.26 6.09
CA ARG A 49 5.88 1.37 6.04
C ARG A 49 5.96 2.11 7.38
N ALA A 50 4.84 2.32 8.05
CA ALA A 50 4.81 2.94 9.37
C ALA A 50 5.48 2.06 10.44
N LYS A 51 5.29 0.74 10.37
CA LYS A 51 5.89 -0.22 11.30
C LYS A 51 7.41 -0.35 11.13
N TYR A 52 7.89 -0.34 9.90
CA TYR A 52 9.30 -0.49 9.53
C TYR A 52 9.87 0.80 8.96
N SER A 53 9.61 1.93 9.62
CA SER A 53 9.95 3.27 9.09
C SER A 53 11.44 3.48 8.81
N SER A 54 12.33 2.72 9.44
CA SER A 54 13.78 2.73 9.18
C SER A 54 14.17 2.08 7.86
N GLU A 55 13.35 1.15 7.34
CA GLU A 55 13.60 0.44 6.07
C GLU A 55 12.97 1.14 4.86
N TYR A 56 11.97 1.99 5.10
CA TYR A 56 11.26 2.75 4.07
C TYR A 56 11.45 4.26 4.30
N PRO A 57 12.59 4.83 3.87
CA PRO A 57 12.81 6.27 4.00
C PRO A 57 11.70 7.02 3.26
N LYS A 58 11.13 8.03 3.91
CA LYS A 58 10.19 8.95 3.24
C LYS A 58 10.95 9.55 2.06
N PRO A 59 10.33 9.65 0.87
CA PRO A 59 10.98 10.35 -0.23
C PRO A 59 11.33 11.75 0.25
N GLU A 60 12.62 12.02 0.35
CA GLU A 60 13.14 13.32 0.76
C GLU A 60 12.53 14.33 -0.20
N SER A 61 11.62 15.16 0.30
CA SER A 61 11.08 16.27 -0.45
C SER A 61 12.27 17.10 -0.91
N ARG A 62 12.62 17.01 -2.20
CA ARG A 62 13.53 17.94 -2.87
C ARG A 62 12.90 19.33 -2.71
N THR A 63 13.22 20.00 -1.61
CA THR A 63 13.18 21.44 -1.54
C THR A 63 14.22 21.90 -2.53
N LYS A 64 13.74 22.35 -3.68
CA LYS A 64 14.55 22.93 -4.74
C LYS A 64 14.67 24.41 -4.35
N ASP A 65 15.80 24.77 -3.72
CA ASP A 65 16.25 26.16 -3.61
C ASP A 65 16.41 26.80 -5.01
#